data_AF-A0A2H6N656-F1
#
_entry.id   AF-A0A2H6N656-F1
#
_cell.length_a   1.000
_cell.length_b   1.000
_cell.length_c   1.000
_cell.angle_alpha   90.00
_cell.angle_beta   90.00
_cell.angle_gamma   90.00
#
_symmetry.space_group_name_H-M   'P 1'
#
loop_
_entity.id
_entity.type
_entity.pdbx_description
1 polymer ?
#
loop_
_entity_poly.entity_id
_entity_poly.type
_entity_poly.pdbx_seq_one_letter_code
_entity_poly.pdbx_strand_id
1 'polypeptide(L)'
;EFSCYLQDKIVRIREGLDSSWVVPGETPMARPVTLWEEFDPVTPEGVDSLLGKLSTTTCLLDLCPFWLVVATREATCTRLQGTINASLSEELFPAALHEAVAHPALHEA
;
A
#
# COMPACT_ATOMS: atom_id res chain seq x y z
N GLU A 1 23.02 17.61 13.68
CA GLU A 1 22.35 18.06 12.44
C GLU A 1 21.16 17.16 12.08
N PHE A 2 21.37 15.88 11.74
CA PHE A 2 20.28 14.95 11.39
C PHE A 2 19.18 14.80 12.47
N SER A 3 19.57 14.74 13.75
CA SER A 3 18.60 14.59 14.86
C SER A 3 17.64 15.78 14.98
N CYS A 4 18.13 17.01 14.81
CA CYS A 4 17.31 18.21 14.86
C CYS A 4 16.36 18.29 13.65
N TYR A 5 16.88 17.96 12.45
CA TYR A 5 16.09 17.87 11.24
C TYR A 5 14.95 16.84 11.36
N LEU A 6 15.23 15.66 11.93
CA LEU A 6 14.23 14.62 12.12
C LEU A 6 13.16 15.03 13.16
N GLN A 7 13.57 15.70 14.24
CA GLN A 7 12.64 16.24 15.23
C GLN A 7 11.71 17.29 14.62
N ASP A 8 12.26 18.24 13.86
CA ASP A 8 11.47 19.26 13.15
C ASP A 8 10.47 18.62 12.17
N LYS A 9 10.91 17.60 11.44
CA LYS A 9 10.06 16.84 10.51
C LYS A 9 8.90 16.13 11.22
N ILE A 10 9.15 15.56 12.40
CA ILE A 10 8.11 14.90 13.21
C ILE A 10 7.09 15.93 13.71
N VAL A 11 7.54 17.11 14.15
CA VAL A 11 6.66 18.19 14.61
C VAL A 11 5.74 18.63 13.48
N ARG A 12 6.27 18.91 12.29
CA ARG A 12 5.47 19.32 11.12
C ARG A 12 4.44 18.28 10.69
N ILE A 13 4.78 16.99 10.75
CA ILE A 13 3.82 15.91 10.45
C ILE A 13 2.67 15.91 11.47
N ARG A 14 2.97 16.04 12.76
CA ARG A 14 1.94 16.08 13.81
C ARG A 14 1.01 17.27 13.64
N GLU A 15 1.56 18.45 13.40
CA GLU A 15 0.79 19.67 13.16
C GLU A 15 -0.09 19.56 11.91
N GLY A 16 0.42 18.96 10.83
CA GLY A 16 -0.35 18.72 9.60
C GLY A 16 -1.49 17.72 9.78
N LEU A 17 -1.27 16.66 10.57
CA LEU A 17 -2.30 15.69 10.92
C LEU A 17 -3.40 16.32 11.77
N ASP A 18 -3.05 17.07 12.82
CA ASP A 18 -4.02 17.71 13.71
C ASP A 18 -4.84 18.80 13.01
N SER A 19 -4.27 19.47 12.00
CA SER A 19 -4.97 20.51 11.23
C SER A 19 -5.94 19.97 10.17
N SER A 20 -5.68 18.74 9.68
CA SER A 20 -6.49 18.07 8.66
C SER A 20 -7.51 17.09 9.24
N TRP A 21 -7.29 16.62 10.47
CA TRP A 21 -8.09 15.57 11.09
C TRP A 21 -9.35 16.14 11.74
N VAL A 22 -10.25 16.68 10.91
CA VAL A 22 -11.67 16.70 11.28
C VAL A 22 -12.14 15.26 11.16
N VAL A 23 -12.25 14.54 12.28
CA VAL A 23 -13.04 13.30 12.31
C VAL A 23 -14.43 13.68 11.81
N PRO A 24 -14.89 13.22 10.63
CA PRO A 24 -16.26 13.45 10.24
C PRO A 24 -17.09 12.75 11.31
N GLY A 25 -17.82 13.54 12.11
CA GLY A 25 -18.68 13.01 13.15
C GLY A 25 -19.49 11.86 12.59
N GLU A 26 -19.54 10.75 13.33
CA GLU A 26 -20.25 9.53 13.00
C GLU A 26 -21.74 9.83 12.82
N THR A 27 -22.08 10.36 11.65
CA THR A 27 -23.43 10.38 11.16
C THR A 27 -23.66 8.97 10.60
N PRO A 28 -24.73 8.27 11.01
CA PRO A 28 -25.13 7.01 10.40
C PRO A 28 -25.75 7.32 9.03
N MET A 29 -24.98 7.96 8.15
CA MET A 29 -25.25 7.93 6.74
C MET A 29 -24.77 6.57 6.28
N ALA A 30 -25.71 5.75 5.83
CA ALA A 30 -25.42 4.57 5.03
C ALA A 30 -24.54 5.04 3.87
N ARG A 31 -23.22 4.89 4.04
CA ARG A 31 -22.26 5.24 3.02
C ARG A 31 -22.61 4.35 1.84
N PRO A 32 -22.82 4.89 0.63
CA PRO A 32 -22.96 4.05 -0.53
C PRO A 32 -21.67 3.24 -0.60
N VAL A 33 -21.79 1.94 -0.36
CA VAL A 33 -20.75 0.99 -0.72
C VAL A 33 -20.66 1.15 -2.23
N THR A 34 -19.66 1.90 -2.69
CA THR A 34 -19.25 1.83 -4.08
C THR A 34 -18.74 0.41 -4.25
N LEU A 35 -19.68 -0.46 -4.65
CA LEU A 35 -19.44 -1.83 -5.06
C LEU A 35 -18.52 -1.71 -6.28
N TRP A 36 -17.22 -1.74 -6.02
CA TRP A 36 -16.26 -2.15 -7.02
C TRP A 36 -16.60 -3.61 -7.29
N GLU A 37 -17.41 -3.83 -8.34
CA GLU A 37 -18.04 -5.12 -8.62
C GLU A 37 -17.01 -6.24 -8.75
N GLU A 38 -15.82 -5.95 -9.28
CA GLU A 38 -14.73 -6.92 -9.39
C GLU A 38 -13.40 -6.25 -9.75
N PHE A 39 -12.28 -6.78 -9.26
CA PHE A 39 -10.98 -6.47 -9.83
C PHE A 39 -10.71 -7.36 -11.05
N ASP A 40 -10.09 -6.79 -12.08
CA ASP A 40 -9.56 -7.60 -13.17
C ASP A 40 -8.53 -8.59 -12.61
N PRO A 41 -8.68 -9.90 -12.86
CA PRO A 41 -7.75 -10.89 -12.36
C PRO A 41 -6.36 -10.68 -12.96
N VAL A 42 -5.35 -10.75 -12.11
CA VAL A 42 -3.95 -10.58 -12.52
C VAL A 42 -3.51 -11.83 -13.29
N THR A 43 -2.78 -11.63 -14.39
CA THR A 43 -2.22 -12.72 -15.21
C THR A 43 -0.90 -13.25 -14.65
N PRO A 44 -0.51 -14.50 -14.97
CA PRO A 44 0.78 -15.04 -14.56
C PRO A 44 1.94 -14.17 -15.08
N GLU A 45 1.85 -13.67 -16.31
CA GLU A 45 2.87 -12.83 -16.94
C GLU A 45 2.97 -11.46 -16.27
N GLY A 46 1.83 -10.93 -15.77
CA GLY A 46 1.79 -9.69 -15.01
C GLY A 46 2.55 -9.82 -13.68
N VAL A 47 2.29 -10.90 -12.95
CA VAL A 47 3.00 -11.22 -11.70
C VAL A 47 4.48 -11.47 -11.99
N ASP A 48 4.79 -12.24 -13.03
CA ASP A 48 6.14 -12.55 -13.45
C ASP A 48 6.94 -11.28 -13.78
N SER A 49 6.37 -10.37 -14.58
CA SER A 49 6.94 -9.07 -14.92
C SER A 49 7.23 -8.21 -13.69
N LEU A 50 6.34 -8.22 -12.70
CA LEU A 50 6.54 -7.51 -11.43
C LEU A 50 7.69 -8.10 -10.62
N LEU A 51 7.72 -9.43 -10.47
CA LEU A 51 8.81 -10.13 -9.79
C LEU A 51 10.16 -9.87 -10.46
N GLY A 52 10.18 -9.74 -11.79
CA GLY A 52 11.38 -9.38 -12.55
C GLY A 52 11.90 -7.96 -12.33
N LYS A 53 11.06 -7.06 -11.81
CA LYS A 53 11.44 -5.67 -11.50
C LYS A 53 11.84 -5.47 -10.04
N LEU A 54 11.67 -6.48 -9.18
CA LEU A 54 12.03 -6.38 -7.77
C LEU A 54 13.54 -6.18 -7.62
N SER A 55 13.92 -5.24 -6.76
CA SER A 55 15.31 -5.09 -6.36
C SER A 55 15.70 -6.23 -5.42
N THR A 56 16.91 -6.76 -5.58
CA THR A 56 17.47 -7.79 -4.69
C THR A 56 18.04 -7.20 -3.40
N THR A 57 17.76 -5.92 -3.13
CA THR A 57 18.15 -5.22 -1.92
C THR A 57 17.50 -5.87 -0.71
N THR A 58 18.26 -6.08 0.36
CA THR A 58 17.77 -6.66 1.60
C THR A 58 18.01 -5.67 2.74
N CYS A 59 17.01 -5.51 3.60
CA CYS A 59 17.17 -4.88 4.91
C CYS A 59 17.50 -5.95 5.96
N LEU A 60 18.19 -5.55 7.02
CA LEU A 60 18.49 -6.43 8.16
C LEU A 60 17.23 -7.01 8.83
N LEU A 61 16.08 -6.33 8.69
CA LEU A 61 14.82 -6.69 9.32
C LEU A 61 13.84 -7.43 8.39
N ASP A 62 14.24 -7.73 7.16
CA ASP A 62 13.36 -8.45 6.23
C ASP A 62 13.21 -9.90 6.67
N LEU A 63 11.99 -10.30 7.05
CA LEU A 63 11.65 -11.70 7.37
C LEU A 63 11.77 -12.61 6.13
N CYS A 64 11.64 -12.04 4.94
CA CYS A 64 11.85 -12.69 3.66
C CYS A 64 12.52 -11.70 2.71
N PRO A 65 13.82 -11.85 2.40
CA PRO A 65 14.50 -10.94 1.52
C PRO A 65 14.04 -11.12 0.07
N PHE A 66 13.89 -10.03 -0.68
CA PHE A 66 13.32 -10.06 -2.04
C PHE A 66 14.09 -10.94 -3.02
N TRP A 67 15.41 -11.10 -2.85
CA TRP A 67 16.19 -12.02 -3.70
C TRP A 67 15.67 -13.47 -3.62
N LEU A 68 15.13 -13.90 -2.47
CA LEU A 68 14.62 -15.25 -2.30
C LEU A 68 13.36 -15.46 -3.14
N VAL A 69 12.46 -14.47 -3.14
CA VAL A 69 11.25 -14.46 -3.96
C VAL A 69 11.61 -14.49 -5.46
N VAL A 70 12.65 -13.74 -5.85
CA VAL A 70 13.16 -13.75 -7.23
C VAL A 70 13.79 -15.10 -7.59
N ALA A 71 14.57 -15.70 -6.68
CA ALA A 71 15.23 -16.99 -6.90
C ALA A 71 14.23 -18.14 -7.04
N THR A 72 13.08 -18.08 -6.34
CA THR A 72 12.01 -19.07 -6.43
C THR A 72 10.90 -18.69 -7.40
N ARG A 73 11.10 -17.64 -8.22
CA ARG A 73 10.06 -17.02 -9.07
C ARG A 73 9.25 -18.01 -9.88
N GLU A 74 9.90 -18.95 -10.56
CA GLU A 74 9.23 -19.97 -11.38
C GLU A 74 8.28 -20.85 -10.54
N ALA A 75 8.68 -21.20 -9.31
CA ALA A 75 7.88 -21.99 -8.39
C ALA A 75 6.81 -21.17 -7.65
N THR A 76 7.02 -19.86 -7.46
CA THR A 76 6.13 -19.01 -6.65
C THR A 76 5.14 -18.19 -7.47
N CYS A 77 5.38 -17.95 -8.76
CA CYS A 77 4.58 -17.03 -9.58
C CYS A 77 3.10 -17.40 -9.61
N THR A 78 2.77 -18.65 -9.97
CA THR A 78 1.37 -19.13 -10.01
C THR A 78 0.70 -19.08 -8.63
N ARG A 79 1.45 -19.36 -7.56
CA ARG A 79 0.92 -19.33 -6.20
C ARG A 79 0.61 -17.90 -5.76
N LEU A 80 1.52 -16.97 -6.04
CA LEU A 80 1.33 -15.53 -5.78
C LEU A 80 0.14 -14.98 -6.57
N GLN A 81 0.02 -15.34 -7.84
CA GLN A 81 -1.13 -14.97 -8.67
C GLN A 81 -2.45 -15.44 -8.05
N GLY A 82 -2.53 -16.71 -7.65
CA GLY A 82 -3.72 -17.27 -7.01
C GLY A 82 -4.06 -16.56 -5.69
N THR A 83 -3.06 -16.28 -4.85
CA THR A 83 -3.25 -15.52 -3.60
C THR A 83 -3.74 -14.10 -3.87
N ILE A 84 -3.12 -13.38 -4.81
CA ILE A 84 -3.52 -12.01 -5.16
C ILE A 84 -4.96 -12.00 -5.66
N ASN A 85 -5.31 -12.86 -6.61
CA ASN A 85 -6.66 -12.89 -7.17
C ASN A 85 -7.70 -13.27 -6.11
N ALA A 86 -7.40 -14.23 -5.24
CA ALA A 86 -8.30 -14.57 -4.12
C ALA A 86 -8.49 -13.37 -3.17
N SER A 87 -7.41 -12.66 -2.81
CA SER A 87 -7.50 -11.45 -1.99
C SER A 87 -8.33 -10.36 -2.64
N LEU A 88 -8.16 -10.14 -3.94
CA LEU A 88 -8.92 -9.14 -4.71
C LEU A 88 -10.40 -9.52 -4.85
N SER A 89 -10.74 -10.80 -4.87
CA SER A 89 -12.12 -11.29 -4.91
C SER A 89 -12.81 -11.27 -3.54
N GLU A 90 -12.07 -11.29 -2.44
CA GLU A 90 -12.62 -11.49 -1.09
C GLU A 90 -12.76 -10.19 -0.26
N GLU A 91 -12.18 -9.06 -0.68
CA GLU A 91 -12.15 -7.84 0.14
C GLU A 91 -13.14 -6.74 -0.30
N LEU A 92 -14.04 -6.36 0.63
CA LEU A 92 -14.77 -5.09 0.61
C LEU A 92 -13.77 -3.93 0.67
N PHE A 93 -13.45 -3.33 -0.48
CA PHE A 93 -12.61 -2.14 -0.51
C PHE A 93 -13.35 -0.95 0.12
N PRO A 94 -12.85 -0.34 1.21
CA PRO A 94 -13.53 0.79 1.84
C PRO A 94 -13.60 1.97 0.87
N ALA A 95 -14.81 2.46 0.58
CA ALA A 95 -15.03 3.59 -0.33
C ALA A 95 -14.17 4.84 0.01
N ALA A 96 -13.83 5.03 1.28
CA ALA A 96 -12.96 6.13 1.74
C ALA A 96 -11.51 6.05 1.21
N LEU A 97 -11.02 4.86 0.86
CA LEU A 97 -9.68 4.67 0.28
C LEU A 97 -9.67 4.88 -1.24
N HIS A 98 -10.84 4.89 -1.89
CA HIS A 98 -10.97 5.17 -3.32
C HIS A 98 -10.64 6.63 -3.66
N GLU A 99 -10.90 7.54 -2.73
CA GLU A 99 -10.61 8.98 -2.85
C GLU A 99 -9.38 9.41 -2.05
N ALA A 100 -8.63 8.46 -1.49
CA ALA A 100 -7.44 8.77 -0.71
C ALA A 100 -6.34 9.34 -1.61
N VAL A 101 -6.37 10.66 -1.81
CA VAL A 101 -5.26 11.41 -2.39
C VAL A 101 -4.13 11.36 -1.38
N ALA A 102 -3.03 10.71 -1.76
CA ALA A 102 -1.79 10.79 -1.00
C ALA A 102 -1.33 12.26 -1.02
N HIS A 103 -1.70 13.03 0.00
CA HIS A 103 -1.12 14.34 0.24
C HIS A 103 0.26 14.12 0.84
N PRO A 104 1.35 14.44 0.10
CA PRO A 104 2.67 14.44 0.71
C PRO A 104 2.63 15.52 1.79
N ALA A 105 2.67 15.13 3.05
CA ALA A 105 2.67 16.08 4.17
C ALA A 105 3.91 16.99 4.18
N LEU A 106 4.87 16.74 3.29
CA LEU A 106 6.15 17.44 3.18
C LEU A 106 6.50 17.65 1.71
N HIS A 107 6.08 18.78 1.16
CA HIS A 107 6.83 19.43 0.10
C HIS A 107 6.96 20.89 0.51
N GLU A 108 8.17 21.31 0.86
CA GLU A 108 8.85 22.54 0.38
C GLU A 108 10.28 22.54 0.96
N ALA A 109 11.22 23.00 0.12
CA ALA A 109 12.65 23.06 0.36
C ALA A 109 13.05 24.24 1.24
#